data_AF-A0A2I0P2N8-F1
#
_entry.id   AF-A0A2I0P2N8-F1
#
_cell.length_a   1.000
_cell.length_b   1.000
_cell.length_c   1.000
_cell.angle_alpha   90.00
_cell.angle_beta   90.00
_cell.angle_gamma   90.00
#
_symmetry.space_group_name_H-M   'P 1'
#
loop_
_entity.id
_entity.type
_entity.pdbx_description
1 polymer ?
#
loop_
_entity_poly.entity_id
_entity_poly.type
_entity_poly.pdbx_seq_one_letter_code
_entity_poly.pdbx_strand_id
1 'polypeptide(L)'
;MMKTPVSRETHTTLSESWLVKEDQNTRYFQVPDSMFKDAIRAMKDEGKILVCLFAVETLENYDGLSLLYIFEDRESPQFQILILPCIQDPPISIAKIFP
;
A
#
# COMPACT_ATOMS: atom_id res chain seq x y z
N MET A 1 -9.82 11.34 38.78
CA MET A 1 -8.76 10.78 37.92
C MET A 1 -9.23 10.86 36.48
N MET A 2 -8.70 11.81 35.70
CA MET A 2 -8.96 11.89 34.26
C MET A 2 -8.09 10.83 33.57
N LYS A 3 -8.71 9.95 32.78
CA LYS A 3 -7.97 9.04 31.89
C LYS A 3 -7.55 9.86 30.67
N THR A 4 -6.25 10.07 30.52
CA THR A 4 -5.65 10.61 29.30
C THR A 4 -6.06 9.70 28.13
N PRO A 5 -6.62 10.24 27.03
CA PRO A 5 -6.89 9.41 25.87
C PRO A 5 -5.54 8.97 25.29
N VAL A 6 -5.34 7.66 25.21
CA VAL A 6 -4.23 7.09 24.46
C VAL A 6 -4.47 7.46 23.00
N SER A 7 -3.67 8.38 22.46
CA SER A 7 -3.59 8.57 21.02
C SER A 7 -3.16 7.23 20.43
N ARG A 8 -4.09 6.56 19.74
CA ARG A 8 -3.71 5.43 18.88
C ARG A 8 -2.90 6.03 17.74
N GLU A 9 -1.57 6.00 17.90
CA GLU A 9 -0.68 6.08 16.76
C GLU A 9 -1.06 4.89 15.86
N THR A 10 -1.72 5.19 14.74
CA THR A 10 -1.96 4.24 13.67
C THR A 10 -0.61 3.91 13.05
N HIS A 11 0.15 3.05 13.72
CA HIS A 11 1.36 2.46 13.15
C HIS A 11 0.94 1.62 11.96
N THR A 12 1.00 2.19 10.76
CA THR A 12 0.92 1.41 9.53
C THR A 12 2.17 0.53 9.46
N THR A 13 2.00 -0.78 9.26
CA THR A 13 3.11 -1.75 9.16
C THR A 13 4.02 -1.47 7.96
N LEU A 14 3.56 -0.65 7.01
CA LEU A 14 4.37 -0.18 5.90
C LEU A 14 5.56 0.64 6.40
N SER A 15 6.75 0.28 5.94
CA SER A 15 7.96 1.00 6.28
C SER A 15 7.96 2.38 5.61
N GLU A 16 8.25 3.43 6.38
CA GLU A 16 8.51 4.77 5.84
C GLU A 16 9.67 4.79 4.84
N SER A 17 10.59 3.81 4.91
CA SER A 17 11.67 3.66 3.93
C SER A 17 11.18 3.27 2.52
N TRP A 18 9.92 2.82 2.39
CA TRP A 18 9.28 2.51 1.11
C TRP A 18 8.49 3.68 0.54
N LEU A 19 8.28 4.75 1.32
CA LEU A 19 7.53 5.93 0.87
C LEU A 19 8.30 6.64 -0.24
N VAL A 20 7.74 6.68 -1.44
CA VAL A 20 8.35 7.35 -2.60
C VAL A 20 7.71 8.70 -2.87
N LYS A 21 6.45 8.88 -2.48
CA LYS A 21 5.71 10.12 -2.67
C LYS A 21 4.57 10.22 -1.67
N GLU A 22 4.27 11.44 -1.26
CA GLU A 22 3.09 11.76 -0.47
C GLU A 22 2.48 13.06 -0.98
N ASP A 23 1.16 13.04 -1.16
CA ASP A 23 0.34 14.22 -1.39
C ASP A 23 -0.76 14.30 -0.32
N GLN A 24 -1.58 15.36 -0.40
CA GLN A 24 -2.61 15.64 0.60
C GLN A 24 -3.56 14.45 0.84
N ASN A 25 -3.80 13.61 -0.17
CA ASN A 25 -4.79 12.55 -0.13
C ASN A 25 -4.19 11.15 -0.34
N THR A 26 -2.89 11.04 -0.62
CA THR A 26 -2.31 9.76 -1.06
C THR A 26 -0.88 9.58 -0.59
N ARG A 27 -0.55 8.38 -0.12
CA ARG A 27 0.82 7.94 0.17
C ARG A 27 1.18 6.79 -0.76
N TYR A 28 2.28 6.93 -1.47
CA TYR A 28 2.78 5.97 -2.44
C TYR A 28 3.98 5.24 -1.86
N PHE A 29 3.86 3.92 -1.78
CA PHE A 29 4.91 3.06 -1.25
C PHE A 29 5.39 2.11 -2.34
N GLN A 30 6.69 2.15 -2.64
CA GLN A 30 7.30 1.15 -3.48
C GLN A 30 7.81 0.02 -2.62
N VAL A 31 7.08 -1.09 -2.64
CA VAL A 31 7.39 -2.23 -1.79
C VAL A 31 8.40 -3.13 -2.53
N PRO A 32 9.48 -3.56 -1.88
CA PRO A 32 10.39 -4.54 -2.47
C PRO A 32 9.63 -5.83 -2.85
N ASP A 33 9.90 -6.38 -4.03
CA ASP A 33 9.20 -7.55 -4.56
C ASP A 33 9.14 -8.73 -3.57
N SER A 34 10.25 -8.98 -2.86
CA SER A 34 10.36 -10.04 -1.86
C SER A 34 9.43 -9.85 -0.66
N MET A 35 9.03 -8.62 -0.36
CA MET A 35 8.19 -8.24 0.77
C MET A 35 6.73 -8.01 0.37
N PHE A 36 6.43 -8.01 -0.94
CA PHE A 36 5.13 -7.56 -1.45
C PHE A 36 3.95 -8.37 -0.91
N LYS A 37 4.05 -9.71 -0.88
CA LYS A 37 2.98 -10.56 -0.33
C LYS A 37 2.69 -10.27 1.14
N ASP A 38 3.73 -10.02 1.92
CA ASP A 38 3.59 -9.80 3.35
C ASP A 38 3.06 -8.40 3.63
N ALA A 39 3.45 -7.40 2.84
CA ALA A 39 2.83 -6.07 2.88
C ALA A 39 1.32 -6.13 2.58
N ILE A 40 0.91 -6.84 1.52
CA ILE A 40 -0.52 -7.00 1.17
C ILE A 40 -1.30 -7.70 2.29
N ARG A 41 -0.71 -8.71 2.96
CA ARG A 41 -1.35 -9.35 4.13
C ARG A 41 -1.47 -8.39 5.31
N ALA A 42 -0.41 -7.63 5.60
CA ALA A 42 -0.44 -6.65 6.67
C ALA A 42 -1.53 -5.58 6.43
N MET A 43 -1.67 -5.08 5.20
CA MET A 43 -2.78 -4.17 4.84
C MET A 43 -4.15 -4.78 5.15
N LYS A 44 -4.36 -6.07 4.84
CA LYS A 44 -5.60 -6.76 5.18
C LYS A 44 -5.82 -6.90 6.67
N ASP A 45 -4.79 -7.31 7.40
CA ASP A 45 -4.86 -7.59 8.84
C ASP A 45 -5.08 -6.29 9.65
N GLU A 46 -4.63 -5.15 9.12
CA GLU A 46 -4.93 -3.80 9.62
C GLU A 46 -6.36 -3.34 9.30
N GLY A 47 -7.14 -4.12 8.55
CA GLY A 47 -8.51 -3.78 8.16
C GLY A 47 -8.60 -2.80 6.99
N LYS A 48 -7.51 -2.57 6.25
CA LYS A 48 -7.53 -1.75 5.04
C LYS A 48 -8.36 -2.42 3.95
N ILE A 49 -9.05 -1.62 3.16
CA ILE A 49 -9.90 -2.08 2.08
C ILE A 49 -9.17 -1.90 0.77
N LEU A 50 -8.92 -2.99 0.05
CA LEU A 50 -8.45 -2.90 -1.33
C LEU A 50 -9.61 -2.44 -2.21
N VAL A 51 -9.51 -1.22 -2.75
CA VAL A 51 -10.59 -0.61 -3.54
C VAL A 51 -10.34 -0.66 -5.04
N CYS A 52 -9.08 -0.74 -5.48
CA CYS A 52 -8.73 -0.73 -6.89
C CYS A 52 -7.37 -1.36 -7.17
N LEU A 53 -7.27 -1.95 -8.37
CA LEU A 53 -6.05 -2.47 -8.98
C LEU A 53 -5.97 -1.93 -10.40
N PHE A 54 -4.87 -1.30 -10.76
CA PHE A 54 -4.63 -0.89 -12.14
C PHE A 54 -3.15 -1.00 -12.50
N ALA A 55 -2.90 -1.18 -13.79
CA ALA A 55 -1.56 -1.23 -14.35
C ALA A 55 -1.26 0.09 -15.07
N VAL A 56 -0.02 0.55 -14.96
CA VAL A 56 0.47 1.74 -15.66
C VAL A 56 1.79 1.40 -16.32
N GLU A 57 1.96 1.77 -17.59
CA GLU A 57 3.18 1.51 -18.36
C GLU A 57 4.33 2.46 -18.01
N THR A 58 4.00 3.67 -17.56
CA THR A 58 4.99 4.68 -17.16
C THR A 58 4.50 5.38 -15.90
N LEU A 59 5.28 5.31 -14.83
CA LEU A 59 4.98 5.96 -13.57
C LEU A 59 6.17 6.84 -13.14
N GLU A 60 6.06 8.14 -13.41
CA GLU A 60 7.12 9.13 -13.14
C GLU A 60 8.50 8.70 -13.70
N ASN A 61 9.42 8.25 -12.84
CA ASN A 61 10.78 7.82 -13.21
C ASN A 61 10.90 6.31 -13.46
N TYR A 62 9.77 5.58 -13.44
CA TYR A 62 9.71 4.17 -13.74
C TYR A 62 9.23 3.95 -15.17
N ASP A 63 10.18 3.55 -16.01
CA ASP A 63 9.90 3.01 -17.33
C ASP A 63 9.60 1.51 -17.20
N GLY A 64 8.39 1.10 -17.60
CA GLY A 64 7.94 -0.29 -17.55
C GLY A 64 6.65 -0.47 -16.76
N LEU A 65 5.97 -1.59 -17.03
CA LEU A 65 4.70 -1.91 -16.42
C LEU A 65 4.80 -1.94 -14.88
N SER A 66 3.95 -1.19 -14.20
CA SER A 66 3.80 -1.17 -12.75
C SER A 66 2.36 -1.45 -12.37
N LEU A 67 2.15 -2.25 -11.33
CA LEU A 67 0.84 -2.47 -10.73
C LEU A 67 0.67 -1.61 -9.49
N LEU A 68 -0.46 -0.91 -9.42
CA LEU A 68 -0.83 -0.05 -8.30
C LEU A 68 -2.02 -0.68 -7.55
N TYR A 69 -1.84 -0.82 -6.25
CA TYR A 69 -2.81 -1.41 -5.33
C TYR A 69 -3.30 -0.30 -4.40
N ILE A 70 -4.55 0.14 -4.58
CA ILE A 70 -5.11 1.24 -3.79
C ILE A 70 -5.85 0.68 -2.58
N PHE A 71 -5.42 1.12 -1.40
CA PHE A 71 -6.03 0.82 -0.13
C PHE A 71 -6.69 2.06 0.48
N GLU A 72 -7.91 1.88 0.94
CA GLU A 72 -8.62 2.83 1.79
C GLU A 72 -8.50 2.38 3.25
N ASP A 73 -8.35 3.36 4.14
CA ASP A 73 -8.49 3.18 5.57
C ASP A 73 -9.73 3.95 6.03
N ARG A 74 -10.65 3.31 6.75
CA ARG A 74 -11.85 3.99 7.25
C ARG A 74 -11.54 5.06 8.29
N GLU A 75 -10.37 4.98 8.92
CA GLU A 75 -9.91 5.92 9.94
C GLU A 75 -9.04 7.04 9.38
N SER A 76 -8.67 7.00 8.08
CA SER A 76 -7.86 8.02 7.43
C SER A 76 -8.45 8.46 6.09
N PRO A 77 -8.57 9.78 5.82
CA PRO A 77 -9.00 10.26 4.50
C PRO A 77 -7.96 10.01 3.40
N GLN A 78 -6.77 9.51 3.76
CA GLN A 78 -5.65 9.34 2.86
C GLN A 78 -5.58 7.91 2.31
N PHE A 79 -5.51 7.77 0.98
CA PHE A 79 -5.26 6.49 0.33
C PHE A 79 -3.81 6.05 0.53
N GLN A 80 -3.61 4.74 0.62
CA GLN A 80 -2.30 4.12 0.58
C GLN A 80 -2.17 3.32 -0.72
N ILE A 81 -1.19 3.65 -1.54
CA ILE A 81 -0.94 2.99 -2.81
C ILE A 81 0.35 2.19 -2.71
N LEU A 82 0.25 0.88 -2.88
CA LEU A 82 1.43 0.04 -3.04
C LEU A 82 1.77 -0.11 -4.52
N ILE A 83 3.02 0.15 -4.86
CA ILE A 83 3.57 0.06 -6.21
C ILE A 83 4.40 -1.22 -6.30
N LEU A 84 4.08 -2.07 -7.29
CA LEU A 84 4.86 -3.24 -7.67
C LEU A 84 5.34 -3.09 -9.12
N PRO A 85 6.63 -2.74 -9.34
CA PRO A 85 7.24 -2.78 -10.66
C PRO A 85 7.23 -4.21 -11.22
N CYS A 86 6.74 -4.41 -12.45
CA CYS A 86 6.71 -5.72 -13.10
C CYS A 86 7.96 -5.90 -13.96
N ILE A 87 9.11 -6.08 -13.32
CA ILE A 87 10.42 -6.05 -13.99
C ILE A 87 10.75 -7.38 -14.68
N GLN A 88 10.27 -8.51 -14.16
CA GLN A 88 10.29 -9.85 -14.77
C GLN A 88 9.53 -10.81 -13.84
N ASP A 89 8.93 -11.88 -14.39
CA ASP A 89 7.96 -12.80 -13.78
C ASP A 89 6.50 -12.32 -13.70
N PRO A 90 5.52 -13.26 -13.80
CA PRO A 90 4.11 -12.90 -13.73
C PRO A 90 3.80 -12.26 -12.37
N PRO A 91 2.95 -11.23 -12.35
CA PRO A 91 2.61 -10.54 -11.12
C PRO A 91 1.98 -11.49 -10.09
N ILE A 92 2.30 -11.24 -8.83
CA ILE A 92 1.79 -12.02 -7.71
C ILE A 92 0.28 -11.87 -7.63
N SER A 93 -0.46 -12.97 -7.83
CA SER A 93 -1.90 -12.97 -7.57
C SER A 93 -2.19 -12.79 -6.08
N ILE A 94 -3.02 -11.80 -5.77
CA ILE A 94 -3.49 -11.49 -4.41
C ILE A 94 -4.92 -11.95 -4.15
N ALA A 95 -5.57 -12.63 -5.10
CA ALA A 95 -6.98 -13.04 -5.00
C ALA A 95 -7.27 -13.99 -3.81
N LYS A 96 -6.24 -14.69 -3.32
CA LYS A 96 -6.36 -15.51 -2.09
C LYS A 96 -6.34 -14.67 -0.81
N ILE A 97 -5.84 -13.44 -0.87
CA ILE A 97 -5.76 -12.50 0.25
C ILE A 97 -6.99 -11.60 0.22
N PHE A 98 -7.30 -10.99 -0.92
CA PHE A 98 -8.50 -10.18 -1.16
C PHE A 98 -9.39 -10.89 -2.20
N PRO A 99 -10.31 -11.77 -1.76
CA PRO A 99 -11.24 -12.48 -2.64
C PRO A 99 -12.43 -11.62 -3.08
#